data_AF-A0A348SDG2-F1
#
_entry.id   AF-A0A348SDG2-F1
#
_cell.length_a   1.000
_cell.length_b   1.000
_cell.length_c   1.000
_cell.angle_alpha   90.00
_cell.angle_beta   90.00
_cell.angle_gamma   90.00
#
_symmetry.space_group_name_H-M   'P 1'
#
loop_
_entity.id
_entity.type
_entity.pdbx_description
1 polymer ?
#
loop_
_entity_poly.entity_id
_entity_poly.type
_entity_poly.pdbx_seq_one_letter_code
_entity_poly.pdbx_strand_id
1 'polypeptide(L)'
;MNADDPLIAPGAARPARVLVLGCGSIGQAVIPLLIRDVKIAPTSIRVVEMTDTRHRIADSIAAGVTYEQAAVTRENLSSFLGERVSAGDILLDLAWNIDAIEIIEWCRNAGVRYLNTSVEVWEPYADISQQEPRSRTLYHRHMKLREAMRRWGSNNGPSAILEHGANPGWVSHEAKYALEQLGAELLKRGLVSGSTKSDLEHALADGAHARIAEASGTKIIQIAERDTQVTDQPKELGEFVNTWSGEGFYEEGVAPAELGWGTHERALPARGLAHEGDGPRNQILIQRAGMETHVRTWVPGATPETAVSGGSESIGMLIRHGEAFTMSEHLTVLAEDGAARYRPTVYYAYCPSDSAIASVHELRGRNWEHPERFRLLNNEITTGEDRLGVLLLGHPLRAWWSGSLLSIDEARAILPGHSATTLQVAGAVIGAVGWLLRHPSEGVHVPDELPHNEVLADIRNYLGTRWSGAVDWTPLKDRLELFPEVAGALPKDPWQFDAFRANV
;
A
#
# COMPACT_ATOMS: atom_id res chain seq x y z
N MET A 1 -0.80 4.95 23.22
CA MET A 1 -0.35 3.90 24.15
C MET A 1 1.04 4.28 24.62
N ASN A 2 1.37 4.02 25.88
CA ASN A 2 2.77 4.14 26.34
C ASN A 2 3.60 3.06 25.62
N ALA A 3 4.87 3.34 25.34
CA ALA A 3 5.81 2.39 24.72
C ALA A 3 5.99 1.08 25.53
N ASP A 4 5.45 1.02 26.76
CA ASP A 4 5.53 -0.13 27.67
C ASP A 4 4.30 -1.06 27.63
N ASP A 5 3.21 -0.69 26.94
CA ASP A 5 2.08 -1.62 26.77
C ASP A 5 2.43 -2.67 25.71
N PRO A 6 2.39 -3.98 26.04
CA PRO A 6 2.73 -5.01 25.08
C PRO A 6 1.69 -5.05 23.95
N LEU A 7 2.17 -5.02 22.69
CA LEU A 7 1.35 -5.09 21.47
C LEU A 7 0.29 -6.20 21.51
N ILE A 8 0.63 -7.30 22.19
CA ILE A 8 -0.33 -8.34 22.54
C ILE A 8 -0.25 -8.66 24.03
N ALA A 9 -1.41 -8.63 24.68
CA ALA A 9 -1.56 -8.88 26.11
C ALA A 9 -0.83 -10.16 26.59
N PRO A 10 -0.22 -10.13 27.79
CA PRO A 10 0.35 -11.33 28.41
C PRO A 10 -0.71 -12.42 28.56
N GLY A 11 -0.43 -13.62 28.06
CA GLY A 11 -1.34 -14.78 28.14
C GLY A 11 -2.28 -14.97 26.95
N ALA A 12 -2.30 -14.06 25.95
CA ALA A 12 -3.01 -14.31 24.70
C ALA A 12 -2.39 -15.50 23.94
N ALA A 13 -3.24 -16.33 23.33
CA ALA A 13 -2.79 -17.52 22.60
C ALA A 13 -1.77 -17.15 21.52
N ARG A 14 -0.68 -17.93 21.43
CA ARG A 14 0.36 -17.78 20.43
C ARG A 14 0.32 -18.95 19.46
N PRO A 15 0.64 -18.75 18.17
CA PRO A 15 0.79 -19.87 17.25
C PRO A 15 1.96 -20.76 17.72
N ALA A 16 1.86 -22.06 17.45
CA ALA A 16 2.98 -22.95 17.70
C ALA A 16 4.11 -22.67 16.70
N ARG A 17 3.75 -22.33 15.46
CA ARG A 17 4.67 -22.00 14.36
C ARG A 17 4.25 -20.74 13.61
N VAL A 18 5.25 -19.97 13.21
CA VAL A 18 5.13 -18.89 12.23
C VAL A 18 6.05 -19.22 11.07
N LEU A 19 5.49 -19.41 9.88
CA LEU A 19 6.25 -19.56 8.65
C LEU A 19 6.32 -18.21 7.94
N VAL A 20 7.54 -17.75 7.67
CA VAL A 20 7.80 -16.55 6.87
C VAL A 20 8.34 -17.02 5.53
N LEU A 21 7.58 -16.82 4.47
CA LEU A 21 8.04 -17.01 3.09
C LEU A 21 8.66 -15.70 2.61
N GLY A 22 9.90 -15.75 2.15
CA GLY A 22 10.66 -14.57 1.72
C GLY A 22 11.52 -13.98 2.84
N CYS A 23 12.80 -13.82 2.55
CA CYS A 23 13.78 -13.10 3.40
C CYS A 23 14.38 -11.91 2.64
N GLY A 24 13.55 -11.26 1.80
CA GLY A 24 13.83 -9.97 1.18
C GLY A 24 13.86 -8.81 2.19
N SER A 25 13.74 -7.58 1.70
CA SER A 25 13.81 -6.37 2.53
C SER A 25 12.80 -6.38 3.68
N ILE A 26 11.56 -6.78 3.41
CA ILE A 26 10.46 -6.79 4.38
C ILE A 26 10.61 -7.92 5.38
N GLY A 27 10.90 -9.15 4.91
CA GLY A 27 11.12 -10.30 5.80
C GLY A 27 12.22 -10.03 6.83
N GLN A 28 13.35 -9.45 6.39
CA GLN A 28 14.46 -9.07 7.26
C GLN A 28 14.03 -8.08 8.36
N ALA A 29 13.10 -7.15 8.06
CA ALA A 29 12.60 -6.18 9.02
C ALA A 29 11.53 -6.76 9.96
N VAL A 30 10.66 -7.65 9.45
CA VAL A 30 9.54 -8.22 10.21
C VAL A 30 10.01 -9.24 11.26
N ILE A 31 10.95 -10.12 10.90
CA ILE A 31 11.43 -11.20 11.79
C ILE A 31 11.88 -10.69 13.17
N PRO A 32 12.80 -9.70 13.28
CA PRO A 32 13.21 -9.19 14.59
C PRO A 32 12.05 -8.53 15.35
N LEU A 33 11.09 -7.90 14.67
CA LEU A 33 9.92 -7.30 15.32
C LEU A 33 8.91 -8.34 15.83
N LEU A 34 8.76 -9.50 15.16
CA LEU A 34 7.97 -10.63 15.67
C LEU A 34 8.52 -11.13 17.01
N ILE A 35 9.84 -11.22 17.12
CA ILE A 35 10.52 -11.65 18.35
C ILE A 35 10.40 -10.56 19.42
N ARG A 36 10.75 -9.32 19.05
CA ARG A 36 10.90 -8.21 20.00
C ARG A 36 9.56 -7.70 20.51
N ASP A 37 8.57 -7.50 19.65
CA ASP A 37 7.36 -6.73 19.98
C ASP A 37 6.13 -7.62 20.12
N VAL A 38 5.98 -8.61 19.23
CA VAL A 38 4.89 -9.61 19.31
C VAL A 38 5.19 -10.70 20.35
N LYS A 39 6.46 -10.84 20.73
CA LYS A 39 6.97 -11.86 21.67
C LYS A 39 6.73 -13.29 21.18
N ILE A 40 6.91 -13.54 19.88
CA ILE A 40 6.95 -14.89 19.32
C ILE A 40 8.28 -15.53 19.70
N ALA A 41 8.26 -16.75 20.21
CA ALA A 41 9.48 -17.49 20.52
C ALA A 41 10.29 -17.69 19.22
N PRO A 42 11.60 -17.35 19.17
CA PRO A 42 12.39 -17.53 17.96
C PRO A 42 12.33 -18.95 17.38
N THR A 43 12.29 -19.97 18.25
CA THR A 43 12.17 -21.39 17.87
C THR A 43 10.85 -21.75 17.19
N SER A 44 9.82 -20.90 17.31
CA SER A 44 8.55 -21.03 16.60
C SER A 44 8.59 -20.40 15.20
N ILE A 45 9.64 -19.64 14.86
CA ILE A 45 9.74 -18.95 13.57
C ILE A 45 10.60 -19.80 12.62
N ARG A 46 10.04 -20.08 11.44
CA ARG A 46 10.77 -20.64 10.30
C ARG A 46 10.73 -19.67 9.14
N VAL A 47 11.90 -19.34 8.61
CA VAL A 47 12.07 -18.48 7.43
C VAL A 47 12.47 -19.36 6.25
N VAL A 48 11.75 -19.21 5.14
CA VAL A 48 12.03 -19.90 3.87
C VAL A 48 12.39 -18.84 2.83
N GLU A 49 13.50 -19.03 2.15
CA GLU A 49 13.95 -18.14 1.08
C GLU A 49 14.69 -18.95 0.00
N MET A 50 14.46 -18.62 -1.28
CA MET A 50 15.07 -19.36 -2.39
C MET A 50 16.57 -19.04 -2.52
N THR A 51 16.95 -17.79 -2.24
CA THR A 51 18.33 -17.32 -2.25
C THR A 51 19.00 -17.52 -0.89
N ASP A 52 20.33 -17.63 -0.84
CA ASP A 52 21.02 -17.71 0.46
C ASP A 52 21.23 -16.31 1.05
N THR A 53 20.30 -15.87 1.89
CA THR A 53 20.35 -14.58 2.59
C THR A 53 20.50 -14.72 4.10
N ARG A 54 20.91 -15.90 4.60
CA ARG A 54 21.06 -16.20 6.04
C ARG A 54 21.85 -15.15 6.81
N HIS A 55 22.91 -14.63 6.19
CA HIS A 55 23.77 -13.60 6.78
C HIS A 55 23.01 -12.31 7.14
N ARG A 56 21.88 -12.02 6.49
CA ARG A 56 21.08 -10.81 6.72
C ARG A 56 20.21 -10.89 7.98
N ILE A 57 19.95 -12.10 8.49
CA ILE A 57 19.16 -12.32 9.71
C ILE A 57 19.93 -13.15 10.74
N ALA A 58 21.26 -13.08 10.73
CA ALA A 58 22.14 -13.91 11.55
C ALA A 58 21.80 -13.84 13.05
N ASP A 59 21.46 -12.65 13.56
CA ASP A 59 21.08 -12.46 14.96
C ASP A 59 19.77 -13.16 15.32
N SER A 60 18.80 -13.16 14.41
CA SER A 60 17.53 -13.89 14.59
C SER A 60 17.77 -15.41 14.58
N ILE A 61 18.64 -15.90 13.70
CA ILE A 61 19.05 -17.31 13.67
C ILE A 61 19.76 -17.69 14.97
N ALA A 62 20.69 -16.85 15.45
CA ALA A 62 21.38 -17.05 16.72
C ALA A 62 20.41 -17.07 17.92
N ALA A 63 19.30 -16.33 17.84
CA ALA A 63 18.23 -16.36 18.84
C ALA A 63 17.34 -17.63 18.77
N GLY A 64 17.41 -18.41 17.69
CA GLY A 64 16.71 -19.69 17.53
C GLY A 64 15.77 -19.78 16.33
N VAL A 65 15.71 -18.77 15.45
CA VAL A 65 14.94 -18.83 14.20
C VAL A 65 15.51 -19.91 13.28
N THR A 66 14.64 -20.76 12.74
CA THR A 66 15.04 -21.74 11.73
C THR A 66 15.08 -21.07 10.35
N TYR A 67 16.21 -21.15 9.66
CA TYR A 67 16.30 -20.75 8.24
C TYR A 67 16.35 -21.98 7.35
N GLU A 68 15.59 -21.95 6.27
CA GLU A 68 15.54 -22.97 5.25
C GLU A 68 15.73 -22.35 3.86
N GLN A 69 16.75 -22.79 3.13
CA GLN A 69 16.90 -22.38 1.73
C GLN A 69 16.07 -23.31 0.84
N ALA A 70 14.89 -22.85 0.43
CA ALA A 70 13.97 -23.61 -0.39
C ALA A 70 13.01 -22.68 -1.16
N ALA A 71 12.36 -23.21 -2.18
CA ALA A 71 11.36 -22.50 -2.97
C ALA A 71 10.03 -23.25 -2.95
N VAL A 72 8.95 -22.48 -2.72
CA VAL A 72 7.60 -22.96 -3.01
C VAL A 72 7.32 -22.77 -4.49
N THR A 73 6.74 -23.79 -5.11
CA THR A 73 6.33 -23.79 -6.52
C THR A 73 4.89 -24.25 -6.61
N ARG A 74 4.26 -24.02 -7.76
CA ARG A 74 2.91 -24.52 -8.04
C ARG A 74 2.78 -26.03 -7.78
N GLU A 75 3.79 -26.80 -8.14
CA GLU A 75 3.78 -28.26 -8.04
C GLU A 75 3.95 -28.78 -6.61
N ASN A 76 4.65 -28.03 -5.75
CA ASN A 76 5.00 -28.48 -4.40
C ASN A 76 4.21 -27.81 -3.28
N LEU A 77 3.42 -26.76 -3.55
CA LEU A 77 2.80 -25.90 -2.53
C LEU A 77 2.13 -26.68 -1.39
N SER A 78 1.30 -27.68 -1.72
CA SER A 78 0.55 -28.41 -0.69
C SER A 78 1.44 -29.24 0.24
N SER A 79 2.37 -30.02 -0.30
CA SER A 79 3.30 -30.82 0.52
C SER A 79 4.28 -29.94 1.26
N PHE A 80 4.78 -28.88 0.59
CA PHE A 80 5.71 -27.91 1.16
C PHE A 80 5.12 -27.23 2.39
N LEU A 81 3.90 -26.69 2.30
CA LEU A 81 3.28 -26.00 3.42
C LEU A 81 2.81 -26.97 4.51
N GLY A 82 2.31 -28.16 4.14
CA GLY A 82 1.83 -29.17 5.10
C GLY A 82 2.89 -29.73 6.04
N GLU A 83 4.16 -29.72 5.63
CA GLU A 83 5.29 -30.08 6.50
C GLU A 83 5.68 -28.96 7.49
N ARG A 84 5.29 -27.72 7.21
CA ARG A 84 5.83 -26.51 7.88
C ARG A 84 4.83 -25.81 8.79
N VAL A 85 3.54 -25.84 8.48
CA VAL A 85 2.46 -25.21 9.27
C VAL A 85 1.20 -26.08 9.32
N SER A 86 0.35 -25.86 10.32
CA SER A 86 -0.92 -26.56 10.51
C SER A 86 -1.98 -25.65 11.14
N ALA A 87 -3.18 -26.17 11.33
CA ALA A 87 -4.28 -25.45 11.96
C ALA A 87 -3.84 -24.65 13.21
N GLY A 88 -4.16 -23.35 13.24
CA GLY A 88 -3.80 -22.43 14.32
C GLY A 88 -2.45 -21.72 14.15
N ASP A 89 -1.58 -22.16 13.23
CA ASP A 89 -0.32 -21.47 12.91
C ASP A 89 -0.55 -20.22 12.04
N ILE A 90 0.52 -19.45 11.82
CA ILE A 90 0.52 -18.26 10.96
C ILE A 90 1.50 -18.47 9.79
N LEU A 91 1.07 -18.11 8.58
CA LEU A 91 1.91 -17.98 7.39
C LEU A 91 1.98 -16.50 6.99
N LEU A 92 3.18 -15.93 6.99
CA LEU A 92 3.48 -14.60 6.47
C LEU A 92 4.12 -14.77 5.09
N ASP A 93 3.39 -14.38 4.05
CA ASP A 93 3.81 -14.42 2.67
C ASP A 93 4.39 -13.06 2.28
N LEU A 94 5.71 -12.96 2.42
CA LEU A 94 6.52 -11.77 2.14
C LEU A 94 7.48 -12.06 0.96
N ALA A 95 7.11 -13.03 0.12
CA ALA A 95 7.85 -13.45 -1.05
C ALA A 95 7.24 -12.87 -2.33
N TRP A 96 7.98 -13.01 -3.42
CA TRP A 96 7.55 -12.69 -4.78
C TRP A 96 7.23 -13.99 -5.53
N ASN A 97 6.37 -13.89 -6.56
CA ASN A 97 6.05 -14.98 -7.49
C ASN A 97 5.37 -16.20 -6.84
N ILE A 98 4.36 -15.97 -5.99
CA ILE A 98 3.46 -17.01 -5.44
C ILE A 98 2.03 -16.59 -5.75
N ASP A 99 1.20 -17.46 -6.30
CA ASP A 99 -0.20 -17.11 -6.53
C ASP A 99 -0.97 -16.98 -5.21
N ALA A 100 -1.41 -15.76 -4.91
CA ALA A 100 -2.07 -15.40 -3.67
C ALA A 100 -3.38 -16.17 -3.45
N ILE A 101 -4.09 -16.55 -4.53
CA ILE A 101 -5.37 -17.26 -4.43
C ILE A 101 -5.13 -18.72 -4.07
N GLU A 102 -4.17 -19.37 -4.72
CA GLU A 102 -3.81 -20.76 -4.44
C GLU A 102 -3.31 -20.94 -3.00
N ILE A 103 -2.42 -20.06 -2.51
CA ILE A 103 -1.86 -20.17 -1.16
C ILE A 103 -2.91 -19.86 -0.07
N ILE A 104 -3.81 -18.90 -0.30
CA ILE A 104 -4.90 -18.60 0.65
C ILE A 104 -5.92 -19.72 0.67
N GLU A 105 -6.29 -20.28 -0.48
CA GLU A 105 -7.20 -21.43 -0.54
C GLU A 105 -6.59 -22.62 0.23
N TRP A 106 -5.28 -22.85 0.13
CA TRP A 106 -4.58 -23.85 0.95
C TRP A 106 -4.64 -23.50 2.45
N CYS A 107 -4.28 -22.28 2.85
CA CYS A 107 -4.27 -21.86 4.26
C CYS A 107 -5.65 -21.99 4.89
N ARG A 108 -6.69 -21.55 4.17
CA ARG A 108 -8.09 -21.67 4.56
C ARG A 108 -8.47 -23.12 4.85
N ASN A 109 -8.13 -24.04 3.94
CA ASN A 109 -8.44 -25.46 4.08
C ASN A 109 -7.64 -26.14 5.21
N ALA A 110 -6.41 -25.68 5.45
CA ALA A 110 -5.53 -26.19 6.50
C ALA A 110 -5.78 -25.58 7.89
N GLY A 111 -6.66 -24.58 8.01
CA GLY A 111 -6.89 -23.85 9.26
C GLY A 111 -5.73 -22.91 9.66
N VAL A 112 -4.90 -22.51 8.69
CA VAL A 112 -3.72 -21.65 8.88
C VAL A 112 -4.12 -20.20 8.66
N ARG A 113 -3.70 -19.31 9.56
CA ARG A 113 -3.88 -17.86 9.40
C ARG A 113 -2.86 -17.30 8.43
N TYR A 114 -3.24 -16.31 7.63
CA TYR A 114 -2.43 -15.83 6.51
C TYR A 114 -2.28 -14.31 6.50
N LEU A 115 -1.14 -13.82 6.06
CA LEU A 115 -0.92 -12.41 5.75
C LEU A 115 0.01 -12.29 4.52
N ASN A 116 -0.31 -11.40 3.59
CA ASN A 116 0.64 -10.94 2.57
C ASN A 116 0.63 -9.42 2.41
N THR A 117 1.51 -8.91 1.57
CA THR A 117 1.61 -7.47 1.24
C THR A 117 1.29 -7.15 -0.22
N SER A 118 0.98 -8.15 -1.06
CA SER A 118 0.64 -7.99 -2.49
C SER A 118 -0.17 -9.20 -2.97
N VAL A 119 -1.13 -8.99 -3.89
CA VAL A 119 -1.78 -10.10 -4.62
C VAL A 119 -0.89 -10.52 -5.78
N GLU A 120 0.04 -11.41 -5.50
CA GLU A 120 0.99 -11.98 -6.48
C GLU A 120 0.38 -13.10 -7.34
N VAL A 121 1.05 -13.40 -8.46
CA VAL A 121 0.73 -14.51 -9.37
C VAL A 121 1.99 -15.29 -9.70
N TRP A 122 1.82 -16.55 -10.10
CA TRP A 122 2.90 -17.32 -10.72
C TRP A 122 3.29 -16.75 -12.09
N GLU A 123 4.59 -16.66 -12.35
CA GLU A 123 5.23 -16.28 -13.61
C GLU A 123 4.67 -14.96 -14.20
N PRO A 124 4.75 -13.82 -13.47
CA PRO A 124 4.09 -12.58 -13.85
C PRO A 124 4.57 -11.99 -15.19
N TYR A 125 5.73 -12.41 -15.68
CA TYR A 125 6.36 -11.90 -16.90
C TYR A 125 6.08 -12.74 -18.16
N ALA A 126 5.47 -13.92 -18.03
CA ALA A 126 5.23 -14.81 -19.15
C ALA A 126 4.37 -14.14 -20.24
N ASP A 127 4.87 -14.07 -21.47
CA ASP A 127 4.17 -13.54 -22.65
C ASP A 127 3.58 -12.12 -22.47
N ILE A 128 4.22 -11.26 -21.67
CA ILE A 128 3.69 -9.94 -21.26
C ILE A 128 3.22 -9.04 -22.42
N SER A 129 3.84 -9.16 -23.60
CA SER A 129 3.49 -8.38 -24.81
C SER A 129 2.27 -8.91 -25.56
N GLN A 130 1.85 -10.15 -25.30
CA GLN A 130 0.69 -10.80 -25.92
C GLN A 130 -0.55 -10.79 -25.02
N GLN A 131 -0.39 -10.45 -23.73
CA GLN A 131 -1.49 -10.39 -22.78
C GLN A 131 -2.43 -9.20 -23.06
N GLU A 132 -3.73 -9.42 -22.86
CA GLU A 132 -4.72 -8.34 -22.89
C GLU A 132 -4.51 -7.41 -21.68
N PRO A 133 -4.55 -6.07 -21.83
CA PRO A 133 -4.20 -5.15 -20.74
C PRO A 133 -5.00 -5.31 -19.46
N ARG A 134 -6.32 -5.60 -19.50
CA ARG A 134 -7.12 -5.83 -18.29
C ARG A 134 -6.68 -7.09 -17.55
N SER A 135 -6.23 -8.14 -18.24
CA SER A 135 -5.72 -9.35 -17.56
C SER A 135 -4.47 -9.08 -16.70
N ARG A 136 -3.79 -7.96 -16.94
CA ARG A 136 -2.62 -7.46 -16.19
C ARG A 136 -2.96 -6.45 -15.11
N THR A 137 -4.22 -6.36 -14.68
CA THR A 137 -4.65 -5.40 -13.65
C THR A 137 -4.83 -6.08 -12.29
N LEU A 138 -4.69 -5.32 -11.20
CA LEU A 138 -5.06 -5.80 -9.88
C LEU A 138 -6.57 -6.00 -9.77
N TYR A 139 -7.38 -5.20 -10.49
CA TYR A 139 -8.82 -5.46 -10.65
C TYR A 139 -9.07 -6.92 -11.08
N HIS A 140 -8.37 -7.41 -12.10
CA HIS A 140 -8.51 -8.79 -12.57
C HIS A 140 -8.11 -9.81 -11.51
N ARG A 141 -7.03 -9.56 -10.75
CA ARG A 141 -6.63 -10.43 -9.64
C ARG A 141 -7.68 -10.46 -8.51
N HIS A 142 -8.24 -9.31 -8.13
CA HIS A 142 -9.34 -9.24 -7.17
C HIS A 142 -10.62 -9.92 -7.67
N MET A 143 -10.92 -9.89 -8.98
CA MET A 143 -12.08 -10.60 -9.52
C MET A 143 -11.94 -12.11 -9.37
N LYS A 144 -10.73 -12.66 -9.62
CA LYS A 144 -10.44 -14.08 -9.37
C LYS A 144 -10.56 -14.43 -7.89
N LEU A 145 -10.08 -13.56 -6.98
CA LEU A 145 -10.25 -13.75 -5.54
C LEU A 145 -11.73 -13.80 -5.16
N ARG A 146 -12.56 -12.87 -5.66
CA ARG A 146 -14.01 -12.86 -5.43
C ARG A 146 -14.68 -14.13 -5.96
N GLU A 147 -14.24 -14.64 -7.10
CA GLU A 147 -14.70 -15.93 -7.61
C GLU A 147 -14.34 -17.08 -6.67
N ALA A 148 -13.09 -17.14 -6.18
CA ALA A 148 -12.69 -18.14 -5.20
C ALA A 148 -13.52 -18.05 -3.90
N MET A 149 -13.72 -16.84 -3.37
CA MET A 149 -14.57 -16.61 -2.19
C MET A 149 -16.01 -17.05 -2.40
N ARG A 150 -16.59 -16.82 -3.59
CA ARG A 150 -17.93 -17.35 -3.93
C ARG A 150 -17.95 -18.88 -3.96
N ARG A 151 -16.91 -19.52 -4.50
CA ARG A 151 -16.80 -21.00 -4.52
C ARG A 151 -16.73 -21.60 -3.10
N TRP A 152 -16.15 -20.88 -2.14
CA TRP A 152 -16.08 -21.34 -0.74
C TRP A 152 -17.44 -21.33 -0.03
N GLY A 153 -18.45 -20.64 -0.55
CA GLY A 153 -19.80 -20.57 -0.01
C GLY A 153 -19.97 -19.71 1.26
N SER A 154 -18.90 -19.47 2.01
CA SER A 154 -18.85 -18.52 3.14
C SER A 154 -17.43 -18.00 3.34
N ASN A 155 -17.29 -16.83 3.99
CA ASN A 155 -15.97 -16.31 4.35
C ASN A 155 -15.45 -16.90 5.68
N ASN A 156 -16.29 -17.56 6.48
CA ASN A 156 -15.92 -18.14 7.79
C ASN A 156 -14.68 -19.03 7.70
N GLY A 157 -13.71 -18.91 8.60
CA GLY A 157 -12.50 -19.72 8.56
C GLY A 157 -11.34 -19.04 9.30
N PRO A 158 -10.11 -19.57 9.20
CA PRO A 158 -8.96 -18.89 9.78
C PRO A 158 -8.82 -17.50 9.17
N SER A 159 -8.44 -16.53 10.00
CA SER A 159 -8.24 -15.17 9.53
C SER A 159 -7.10 -15.09 8.52
N ALA A 160 -7.35 -14.39 7.42
CA ALA A 160 -6.36 -14.09 6.40
C ALA A 160 -6.46 -12.60 6.05
N ILE A 161 -5.33 -11.90 5.99
CA ILE A 161 -5.29 -10.50 5.58
C ILE A 161 -4.51 -10.41 4.27
N LEU A 162 -5.14 -9.82 3.27
CA LEU A 162 -4.52 -9.53 1.99
C LEU A 162 -3.95 -8.11 1.97
N GLU A 163 -2.85 -7.92 1.26
CA GLU A 163 -2.34 -6.61 0.85
C GLU A 163 -2.12 -5.65 2.03
N HIS A 164 -1.49 -6.12 3.11
CA HIS A 164 -1.31 -5.33 4.32
C HIS A 164 0.16 -5.11 4.65
N GLY A 165 0.78 -4.26 3.83
CA GLY A 165 2.05 -3.59 4.08
C GLY A 165 1.83 -2.09 4.38
N ALA A 166 2.71 -1.22 3.92
CA ALA A 166 2.50 0.23 4.08
C ALA A 166 1.37 0.73 3.15
N ASN A 167 1.54 0.45 1.86
CA ASN A 167 0.60 0.71 0.77
C ASN A 167 0.79 -0.42 -0.25
N PRO A 168 -0.24 -1.24 -0.51
CA PRO A 168 -1.51 -1.34 0.20
C PRO A 168 -1.31 -1.74 1.68
N GLY A 169 -2.28 -1.38 2.54
CA GLY A 169 -2.24 -1.72 3.97
C GLY A 169 -2.50 -0.54 4.90
N TRP A 170 -1.43 -0.04 5.54
CA TRP A 170 -1.49 1.08 6.48
C TRP A 170 -2.27 2.29 5.92
N VAL A 171 -2.05 2.65 4.66
CA VAL A 171 -2.71 3.80 4.03
C VAL A 171 -4.24 3.70 3.98
N SER A 172 -4.83 2.51 3.98
CA SER A 172 -6.30 2.35 4.10
C SER A 172 -6.80 2.75 5.49
N HIS A 173 -6.02 2.46 6.53
CA HIS A 173 -6.34 2.92 7.88
C HIS A 173 -6.10 4.42 8.03
N GLU A 174 -5.02 4.93 7.44
CA GLU A 174 -4.70 6.36 7.43
C GLU A 174 -5.78 7.17 6.67
N ALA A 175 -6.35 6.65 5.58
CA ALA A 175 -7.47 7.26 4.86
C ALA A 175 -8.71 7.41 5.76
N LYS A 176 -9.07 6.36 6.49
CA LYS A 176 -10.17 6.39 7.46
C LYS A 176 -9.95 7.45 8.54
N TYR A 177 -8.76 7.44 9.16
CA TYR A 177 -8.36 8.45 10.13
C TYR A 177 -8.39 9.88 9.55
N ALA A 178 -7.86 10.08 8.36
CA ALA A 178 -7.82 11.39 7.70
C ALA A 178 -9.23 11.91 7.35
N LEU A 179 -10.14 11.04 6.92
CA LEU A 179 -11.53 11.39 6.65
C LEU A 179 -12.25 11.85 7.92
N GLU A 180 -12.03 11.17 9.04
CA GLU A 180 -12.57 11.59 10.34
C GLU A 180 -12.02 12.96 10.78
N GLN A 181 -10.69 13.16 10.67
CA GLN A 181 -10.05 14.45 10.98
C GLN A 181 -10.58 15.59 10.09
N LEU A 182 -10.66 15.35 8.77
CA LEU A 182 -11.20 16.29 7.82
C LEU A 182 -12.66 16.64 8.14
N GLY A 183 -13.50 15.63 8.36
CA GLY A 183 -14.91 15.81 8.68
C GLY A 183 -15.12 16.66 9.93
N ALA A 184 -14.39 16.36 11.00
CA ALA A 184 -14.41 17.13 12.24
C ALA A 184 -13.98 18.59 12.03
N GLU A 185 -12.91 18.82 11.25
CA GLU A 185 -12.40 20.17 10.99
C GLU A 185 -13.36 20.98 10.11
N LEU A 186 -14.03 20.36 9.12
CA LEU A 186 -15.06 21.00 8.30
C LEU A 186 -16.25 21.47 9.15
N LEU A 187 -16.71 20.62 10.08
CA LEU A 187 -17.79 20.97 11.02
C LEU A 187 -17.37 22.11 11.95
N LYS A 188 -16.18 22.01 12.54
CA LYS A 188 -15.63 23.01 13.45
C LYS A 188 -15.48 24.39 12.80
N ARG A 189 -15.08 24.44 11.52
CA ARG A 189 -14.96 25.70 10.75
C ARG A 189 -16.28 26.18 10.14
N GLY A 190 -17.36 25.41 10.23
CA GLY A 190 -18.64 25.75 9.60
C GLY A 190 -18.58 25.76 8.07
N LEU A 191 -17.71 24.94 7.47
CA LEU A 191 -17.50 24.88 6.02
C LEU A 191 -18.51 23.99 5.28
N VAL A 192 -19.38 23.30 6.04
CA VAL A 192 -20.53 22.55 5.53
C VAL A 192 -21.80 23.01 6.26
N SER A 193 -22.94 23.01 5.56
CA SER A 193 -24.21 23.51 6.10
C SER A 193 -25.41 22.68 5.63
N GLY A 194 -26.59 22.95 6.18
CA GLY A 194 -27.84 22.28 5.79
C GLY A 194 -27.83 20.77 6.02
N SER A 195 -28.40 20.01 5.09
CA SER A 195 -28.46 18.55 5.16
C SER A 195 -27.07 17.91 5.17
N THR A 196 -26.12 18.43 4.37
CA THR A 196 -24.74 17.92 4.33
C THR A 196 -24.04 17.98 5.69
N LYS A 197 -24.29 19.02 6.49
CA LYS A 197 -23.78 19.09 7.86
C LYS A 197 -24.34 17.95 8.71
N SER A 198 -25.65 17.75 8.68
CA SER A 198 -26.32 16.67 9.41
C SER A 198 -25.80 15.30 8.95
N ASP A 199 -25.68 15.08 7.65
CA ASP A 199 -25.19 13.82 7.09
C ASP A 199 -23.76 13.52 7.54
N LEU A 200 -22.88 14.52 7.57
CA LEU A 200 -21.51 14.39 8.05
C LEU A 200 -21.45 14.10 9.56
N GLU A 201 -22.27 14.77 10.38
CA GLU A 201 -22.35 14.51 11.83
C GLU A 201 -22.77 13.06 12.12
N HIS A 202 -23.81 12.57 11.44
CA HIS A 202 -24.25 11.17 11.59
C HIS A 202 -23.19 10.18 11.07
N ALA A 203 -22.60 10.45 9.90
CA ALA A 203 -21.58 9.58 9.32
C ALA A 203 -20.33 9.45 10.22
N LEU A 204 -19.90 10.54 10.88
CA LEU A 204 -18.82 10.52 11.86
C LEU A 204 -19.19 9.72 13.10
N ALA A 205 -20.41 9.89 13.62
CA ALA A 205 -20.87 9.16 14.80
C ALA A 205 -20.94 7.64 14.55
N ASP A 206 -21.35 7.24 13.34
CA ASP A 206 -21.49 5.83 12.94
C ASP A 206 -20.17 5.20 12.44
N GLY A 207 -19.11 5.98 12.25
CA GLY A 207 -17.88 5.51 11.58
C GLY A 207 -18.11 5.09 10.12
N ALA A 208 -19.08 5.71 9.45
CA ALA A 208 -19.49 5.37 8.09
C ALA A 208 -18.60 6.08 7.04
N HIS A 209 -17.36 5.65 6.89
CA HIS A 209 -16.31 6.31 6.09
C HIS A 209 -16.70 6.66 4.65
N ALA A 210 -17.46 5.81 3.94
CA ALA A 210 -17.96 6.15 2.60
C ALA A 210 -18.87 7.39 2.62
N ARG A 211 -19.73 7.52 3.64
CA ARG A 211 -20.59 8.69 3.84
C ARG A 211 -19.82 9.90 4.35
N ILE A 212 -18.78 9.70 5.17
CA ILE A 212 -17.86 10.79 5.56
C ILE A 212 -17.17 11.36 4.31
N ALA A 213 -16.66 10.50 3.43
CA ALA A 213 -16.01 10.89 2.18
C ALA A 213 -16.96 11.65 1.24
N GLU A 214 -18.20 11.17 1.09
CA GLU A 214 -19.25 11.86 0.32
C GLU A 214 -19.61 13.22 0.93
N ALA A 215 -19.97 13.27 2.21
CA ALA A 215 -20.47 14.48 2.87
C ALA A 215 -19.38 15.53 3.10
N SER A 216 -18.11 15.13 3.21
CA SER A 216 -16.96 16.05 3.21
C SER A 216 -16.67 16.66 1.83
N GLY A 217 -17.22 16.09 0.76
CA GLY A 217 -16.94 16.50 -0.62
C GLY A 217 -15.58 16.03 -1.12
N THR A 218 -15.01 14.99 -0.54
CA THR A 218 -13.73 14.41 -0.99
C THR A 218 -13.91 13.80 -2.37
N LYS A 219 -13.18 14.28 -3.37
CA LYS A 219 -13.26 13.81 -4.76
C LYS A 219 -12.16 12.81 -5.10
N ILE A 220 -10.93 13.09 -4.67
CA ILE A 220 -9.75 12.27 -4.97
C ILE A 220 -9.02 11.94 -3.67
N ILE A 221 -8.48 10.73 -3.58
CA ILE A 221 -7.53 10.30 -2.57
C ILE A 221 -6.28 9.85 -3.31
N GLN A 222 -5.20 10.63 -3.21
CA GLN A 222 -3.90 10.14 -3.66
C GLN A 222 -3.23 9.42 -2.50
N ILE A 223 -2.61 8.28 -2.77
CA ILE A 223 -1.52 7.80 -1.93
C ILE A 223 -0.31 8.61 -2.36
N ALA A 224 0.06 9.61 -1.56
CA ALA A 224 1.04 10.62 -1.92
C ALA A 224 2.35 10.32 -1.22
N GLU A 225 3.35 9.90 -2.00
CA GLU A 225 4.62 9.45 -1.46
C GLU A 225 5.80 10.15 -2.12
N ARG A 226 6.74 10.57 -1.28
CA ARG A 226 8.06 11.01 -1.69
C ARG A 226 9.12 10.36 -0.82
N ASP A 227 9.89 9.49 -1.43
CA ASP A 227 11.12 8.96 -0.86
C ASP A 227 12.29 9.89 -1.21
N THR A 228 13.02 10.32 -0.18
CA THR A 228 14.18 11.21 -0.26
C THR A 228 15.42 10.57 0.32
N GLN A 229 15.41 9.26 0.59
CA GLN A 229 16.56 8.54 1.10
C GLN A 229 17.70 8.55 0.07
N VAL A 230 18.89 8.96 0.51
CA VAL A 230 20.08 9.13 -0.35
C VAL A 230 21.21 8.24 0.12
N THR A 231 21.93 7.63 -0.81
CA THR A 231 23.20 6.92 -0.58
C THR A 231 24.37 7.74 -1.11
N ASP A 232 25.55 7.59 -0.50
CA ASP A 232 26.81 8.14 -1.02
C ASP A 232 27.47 7.21 -2.06
N GLN A 233 26.87 6.05 -2.34
CA GLN A 233 27.27 5.10 -3.37
C GLN A 233 26.36 5.24 -4.60
N PRO A 234 26.81 5.93 -5.67
CA PRO A 234 26.01 6.13 -6.86
C PRO A 234 25.58 4.80 -7.48
N LYS A 235 24.41 4.81 -8.11
CA LYS A 235 23.93 3.70 -8.94
C LYS A 235 24.96 3.34 -10.03
N GLU A 236 25.26 2.05 -10.18
CA GLU A 236 26.07 1.50 -11.28
C GLU A 236 25.22 1.28 -12.55
N LEU A 237 25.87 1.22 -13.73
CA LEU A 237 25.19 0.85 -14.98
C LEU A 237 24.73 -0.61 -14.92
N GLY A 238 23.49 -0.88 -15.33
CA GLY A 238 22.92 -2.24 -15.39
C GLY A 238 22.39 -2.79 -14.06
N GLU A 239 22.35 -1.99 -12.98
CA GLU A 239 21.62 -2.35 -11.75
C GLU A 239 20.37 -1.49 -11.54
N PHE A 240 19.36 -2.09 -10.92
CA PHE A 240 18.18 -1.41 -10.43
C PHE A 240 18.29 -1.21 -8.92
N VAL A 241 18.33 0.04 -8.47
CA VAL A 241 18.59 0.43 -7.08
C VAL A 241 17.31 1.00 -6.49
N ASN A 242 16.87 0.48 -5.35
CA ASN A 242 15.64 0.92 -4.70
C ASN A 242 15.70 0.74 -3.18
N THR A 243 14.82 1.41 -2.44
CA THR A 243 14.71 1.33 -0.97
C THR A 243 13.82 0.16 -0.48
N TRP A 244 13.13 -0.48 -1.42
CA TRP A 244 12.39 -1.72 -1.26
C TRP A 244 12.60 -2.65 -2.47
N SER A 245 11.78 -3.70 -2.61
CA SER A 245 11.91 -4.72 -3.67
C SER A 245 12.01 -4.09 -5.06
N GLY A 246 13.13 -4.33 -5.75
CA GLY A 246 13.29 -3.87 -7.11
C GLY A 246 12.46 -4.69 -8.10
N GLU A 247 12.38 -6.01 -7.90
CA GLU A 247 11.51 -6.92 -8.66
C GLU A 247 10.04 -6.55 -8.52
N GLY A 248 9.58 -6.22 -7.31
CA GLY A 248 8.21 -5.76 -7.06
C GLY A 248 7.94 -4.46 -7.81
N PHE A 249 8.83 -3.47 -7.66
CA PHE A 249 8.67 -2.20 -8.37
C PHE A 249 8.71 -2.34 -9.90
N TYR A 250 9.54 -3.26 -10.43
CA TYR A 250 9.55 -3.59 -11.84
C TYR A 250 8.20 -4.19 -12.28
N GLU A 251 7.72 -5.23 -11.59
CA GLU A 251 6.48 -5.94 -11.91
C GLU A 251 5.28 -5.00 -11.94
N GLU A 252 5.12 -4.21 -10.88
CA GLU A 252 4.01 -3.28 -10.74
C GLU A 252 4.13 -2.12 -11.72
N GLY A 253 5.35 -1.61 -11.92
CA GLY A 253 5.56 -0.43 -12.72
C GLY A 253 5.44 -0.64 -14.22
N VAL A 254 5.80 -1.83 -14.75
CA VAL A 254 5.62 -2.15 -16.18
C VAL A 254 4.19 -2.58 -16.51
N ALA A 255 3.37 -2.85 -15.49
CA ALA A 255 1.94 -3.07 -15.65
C ALA A 255 1.20 -1.78 -16.06
N PRO A 256 -0.01 -1.88 -16.61
CA PRO A 256 -0.82 -0.71 -16.93
C PRO A 256 -1.03 0.17 -15.69
N ALA A 257 -0.99 1.49 -15.87
CA ALA A 257 -1.38 2.42 -14.82
C ALA A 257 -2.85 2.17 -14.45
N GLU A 258 -3.16 2.06 -13.17
CA GLU A 258 -4.47 1.63 -12.67
C GLU A 258 -4.93 2.53 -11.51
N LEU A 259 -6.19 2.94 -11.55
CA LEU A 259 -6.75 3.88 -10.60
C LEU A 259 -8.24 3.64 -10.35
N GLY A 260 -8.66 3.82 -9.10
CA GLY A 260 -10.05 4.04 -8.73
C GLY A 260 -10.60 5.24 -9.47
N TRP A 261 -11.79 5.11 -10.06
CA TRP A 261 -12.39 6.11 -10.93
C TRP A 261 -13.62 6.74 -10.29
N GLY A 262 -13.48 7.98 -9.86
CA GLY A 262 -14.50 8.68 -9.09
C GLY A 262 -15.69 9.13 -9.92
N THR A 263 -16.86 9.23 -9.28
CA THR A 263 -18.11 9.68 -9.95
C THR A 263 -18.08 11.15 -10.40
N HIS A 264 -17.09 11.92 -9.94
CA HIS A 264 -16.90 13.32 -10.31
C HIS A 264 -16.11 13.50 -11.63
N GLU A 265 -15.45 12.46 -12.11
CA GLU A 265 -14.67 12.50 -13.35
C GLU A 265 -15.59 12.49 -14.57
N ARG A 266 -15.35 13.38 -15.54
CA ARG A 266 -16.28 13.61 -16.66
C ARG A 266 -15.96 12.80 -17.92
N ALA A 267 -14.71 12.37 -18.07
CA ALA A 267 -14.25 11.64 -19.25
C ALA A 267 -13.03 10.79 -18.92
N LEU A 268 -12.92 9.62 -19.55
CA LEU A 268 -11.72 8.80 -19.47
C LEU A 268 -10.52 9.55 -20.07
N PRO A 269 -9.30 9.37 -19.53
CA PRO A 269 -8.09 9.91 -20.13
C PRO A 269 -7.82 9.25 -21.48
N ALA A 270 -6.93 9.85 -22.27
CA ALA A 270 -6.46 9.22 -23.51
C ALA A 270 -5.86 7.82 -23.21
N ARG A 271 -6.28 6.81 -23.98
CA ARG A 271 -5.93 5.39 -23.77
C ARG A 271 -6.47 4.79 -22.46
N GLY A 272 -7.42 5.47 -21.79
CA GLY A 272 -8.15 4.94 -20.65
C GLY A 272 -9.18 3.90 -21.08
N LEU A 273 -9.24 2.78 -20.35
CA LEU A 273 -10.21 1.71 -20.53
C LEU A 273 -10.92 1.40 -19.22
N ALA A 274 -12.24 1.28 -19.27
CA ALA A 274 -13.03 0.75 -18.17
C ALA A 274 -13.01 -0.78 -18.16
N HIS A 275 -13.24 -1.37 -16.98
CA HIS A 275 -13.48 -2.81 -16.87
C HIS A 275 -14.89 -3.19 -17.33
N GLU A 276 -14.98 -4.36 -17.94
CA GLU A 276 -16.22 -4.94 -18.47
C GLU A 276 -16.58 -6.21 -17.66
N GLY A 277 -17.83 -6.65 -17.74
CA GLY A 277 -18.30 -7.85 -17.03
C GLY A 277 -18.68 -7.61 -15.57
N ASP A 278 -18.56 -8.67 -14.77
CA ASP A 278 -18.97 -8.69 -13.37
C ASP A 278 -17.97 -7.94 -12.46
N GLY A 279 -18.47 -7.50 -11.30
CA GLY A 279 -17.68 -6.83 -10.28
C GLY A 279 -18.02 -5.34 -10.10
N PRO A 280 -17.30 -4.67 -9.19
CA PRO A 280 -17.62 -3.30 -8.74
C PRO A 280 -17.42 -2.23 -9.81
N ARG A 281 -16.62 -2.51 -10.87
CA ARG A 281 -16.29 -1.56 -11.95
C ARG A 281 -15.93 -0.17 -11.41
N ASN A 282 -15.11 -0.19 -10.36
CA ASN A 282 -14.66 0.96 -9.58
C ASN A 282 -13.33 1.52 -10.05
N GLN A 283 -12.62 0.81 -10.93
CA GLN A 283 -11.35 1.26 -11.49
C GLN A 283 -11.41 1.42 -13.02
N ILE A 284 -10.41 2.11 -13.53
CA ILE A 284 -10.02 2.11 -14.94
C ILE A 284 -8.53 1.77 -15.02
N LEU A 285 -8.08 1.39 -16.22
CA LEU A 285 -6.66 1.34 -16.55
C LEU A 285 -6.32 2.35 -17.65
N ILE A 286 -5.06 2.77 -17.73
CA ILE A 286 -4.51 3.48 -18.87
C ILE A 286 -3.54 2.52 -19.57
N GLN A 287 -3.64 2.39 -20.89
CA GLN A 287 -2.76 1.49 -21.67
C GLN A 287 -1.33 2.07 -21.82
N ARG A 288 -0.70 2.40 -20.71
CA ARG A 288 0.68 2.87 -20.56
C ARG A 288 1.21 2.29 -19.25
N ALA A 289 2.50 1.97 -19.20
CA ALA A 289 3.14 1.50 -17.98
C ALA A 289 2.90 2.49 -16.83
N GLY A 290 2.68 2.00 -15.61
CA GLY A 290 2.50 2.84 -14.43
C GLY A 290 3.70 3.76 -14.19
N MET A 291 4.91 3.21 -14.32
CA MET A 291 6.17 3.97 -14.16
C MET A 291 6.42 5.01 -15.27
N GLU A 292 5.58 5.01 -16.31
CA GLU A 292 5.58 5.98 -17.39
C GLU A 292 4.46 7.02 -17.28
N THR A 293 3.49 6.78 -16.40
CA THR A 293 2.31 7.62 -16.26
C THR A 293 2.52 8.55 -15.10
N HIS A 294 2.84 9.81 -15.39
CA HIS A 294 3.18 10.78 -14.35
C HIS A 294 1.98 11.64 -13.94
N VAL A 295 1.87 11.88 -12.64
CA VAL A 295 0.82 12.68 -12.02
C VAL A 295 1.42 13.68 -11.05
N ARG A 296 0.80 14.85 -10.94
CA ARG A 296 1.12 15.85 -9.93
C ARG A 296 0.55 15.41 -8.59
N THR A 297 1.33 15.59 -7.55
CA THR A 297 0.93 15.37 -6.16
C THR A 297 1.57 16.44 -5.29
N TRP A 298 1.27 16.40 -4.00
CA TRP A 298 1.87 17.28 -3.01
C TRP A 298 2.27 16.45 -1.80
N VAL A 299 3.47 16.72 -1.26
CA VAL A 299 3.99 16.09 -0.06
C VAL A 299 4.46 17.14 0.94
N PRO A 300 4.31 16.89 2.25
CA PRO A 300 4.73 17.81 3.29
C PRO A 300 6.25 17.94 3.41
N GLY A 301 6.67 19.01 4.07
CA GLY A 301 8.03 19.17 4.59
C GLY A 301 8.37 18.09 5.63
N ALA A 302 9.65 17.92 5.92
CA ALA A 302 10.18 16.80 6.72
C ALA A 302 9.79 16.83 8.22
N THR A 303 9.18 17.90 8.73
CA THR A 303 8.76 18.01 10.13
C THR A 303 7.36 18.60 10.25
N PRO A 304 6.60 18.36 11.34
CA PRO A 304 5.29 18.96 11.56
C PRO A 304 5.30 20.50 11.49
N GLU A 305 6.36 21.12 11.99
CA GLU A 305 6.53 22.58 12.01
C GLU A 305 6.73 23.15 10.60
N THR A 306 7.40 22.39 9.73
CA THR A 306 7.67 22.79 8.33
C THR A 306 6.77 22.09 7.33
N ALA A 307 5.78 21.31 7.77
CA ALA A 307 4.99 20.45 6.89
C ALA A 307 4.32 21.23 5.76
N VAL A 308 3.77 22.40 6.07
CA VAL A 308 3.14 23.28 5.07
C VAL A 308 4.17 24.17 4.36
N SER A 309 5.04 24.87 5.10
CA SER A 309 5.95 25.87 4.52
C SER A 309 7.12 25.26 3.74
N GLY A 310 7.53 24.04 4.10
CA GLY A 310 8.54 23.25 3.42
C GLY A 310 7.97 22.11 2.57
N GLY A 311 6.64 21.98 2.50
CA GLY A 311 6.00 21.05 1.59
C GLY A 311 6.01 21.56 0.15
N SER A 312 5.98 20.64 -0.80
CA SER A 312 6.16 20.96 -2.20
C SER A 312 5.32 20.07 -3.10
N GLU A 313 4.98 20.59 -4.27
CA GLU A 313 4.54 19.76 -5.38
C GLU A 313 5.62 18.71 -5.71
N SER A 314 5.17 17.51 -6.05
CA SER A 314 6.01 16.43 -6.54
C SER A 314 5.34 15.81 -7.78
N ILE A 315 6.16 15.15 -8.60
CA ILE A 315 5.68 14.36 -9.72
C ILE A 315 5.83 12.89 -9.34
N GLY A 316 4.70 12.24 -9.17
CA GLY A 316 4.62 10.81 -8.88
C GLY A 316 4.37 9.99 -10.15
N MET A 317 4.80 8.73 -10.13
CA MET A 317 4.41 7.69 -11.06
C MET A 317 3.07 7.08 -10.60
N LEU A 318 2.17 6.81 -11.53
CA LEU A 318 0.88 6.17 -11.29
C LEU A 318 1.04 4.66 -11.38
N ILE A 319 1.70 4.09 -10.38
CA ILE A 319 1.89 2.64 -10.25
C ILE A 319 0.56 2.01 -9.80
N ARG A 320 0.19 0.86 -10.37
CA ARG A 320 -1.01 0.13 -9.92
C ARG A 320 -0.79 -0.40 -8.51
N HIS A 321 -1.80 -0.32 -7.66
CA HIS A 321 -1.70 -0.69 -6.26
C HIS A 321 -3.06 -1.16 -5.72
N GLY A 322 -3.05 -2.14 -4.81
CA GLY A 322 -4.27 -2.82 -4.33
C GLY A 322 -5.26 -1.88 -3.66
N GLU A 323 -4.76 -0.88 -2.92
CA GLU A 323 -5.60 0.10 -2.23
C GLU A 323 -6.38 0.99 -3.19
N ALA A 324 -5.91 1.20 -4.43
CA ALA A 324 -6.69 1.92 -5.43
C ALA A 324 -7.97 1.15 -5.81
N PHE A 325 -7.92 -0.20 -5.75
CA PHE A 325 -9.08 -1.06 -5.94
C PHE A 325 -9.93 -1.08 -4.66
N THR A 326 -9.35 -1.55 -3.56
CA THR A 326 -10.13 -1.82 -2.34
C THR A 326 -10.72 -0.54 -1.75
N MET A 327 -9.94 0.54 -1.64
CA MET A 327 -10.42 1.79 -1.02
C MET A 327 -11.50 2.48 -1.86
N SER A 328 -11.34 2.52 -3.19
CA SER A 328 -12.36 3.13 -4.06
C SER A 328 -13.68 2.36 -4.03
N GLU A 329 -13.64 1.03 -3.87
CA GLU A 329 -14.83 0.22 -3.68
C GLU A 329 -15.47 0.48 -2.30
N HIS A 330 -14.70 0.41 -1.21
CA HIS A 330 -15.22 0.55 0.15
C HIS A 330 -15.72 1.96 0.46
N LEU A 331 -15.24 2.98 -0.25
CA LEU A 331 -15.74 4.35 -0.16
C LEU A 331 -16.87 4.65 -1.16
N THR A 332 -17.35 3.66 -1.92
CA THR A 332 -18.50 3.83 -2.81
C THR A 332 -19.79 3.91 -2.00
N VAL A 333 -20.62 4.92 -2.28
CA VAL A 333 -22.00 4.99 -1.78
C VAL A 333 -22.96 4.67 -2.93
N LEU A 334 -23.79 3.66 -2.74
CA LEU A 334 -24.78 3.23 -3.74
C LEU A 334 -26.08 4.05 -3.63
N ALA A 335 -26.72 4.29 -4.77
CA ALA A 335 -28.09 4.73 -4.88
C ALA A 335 -29.07 3.55 -4.72
N GLU A 336 -30.37 3.84 -4.63
CA GLU A 336 -31.42 2.81 -4.46
C GLU A 336 -31.48 1.81 -5.62
N ASP A 337 -31.11 2.23 -6.83
CA ASP A 337 -31.05 1.40 -8.03
C ASP A 337 -29.76 0.56 -8.15
N GLY A 338 -28.85 0.67 -7.16
CA GLY A 338 -27.57 0.00 -7.13
C GLY A 338 -26.45 0.68 -7.92
N ALA A 339 -26.70 1.83 -8.56
CA ALA A 339 -25.65 2.62 -9.19
C ALA A 339 -24.77 3.33 -8.14
N ALA A 340 -23.52 3.60 -8.47
CA ALA A 340 -22.66 4.41 -7.61
C ALA A 340 -23.13 5.88 -7.63
N ARG A 341 -23.68 6.35 -6.50
CA ARG A 341 -24.02 7.77 -6.28
C ARG A 341 -22.76 8.59 -6.02
N TYR A 342 -21.85 8.03 -5.24
CA TYR A 342 -20.57 8.62 -4.90
C TYR A 342 -19.46 7.57 -4.94
N ARG A 343 -18.30 7.98 -5.44
CA ARG A 343 -17.04 7.24 -5.38
C ARG A 343 -15.88 8.22 -5.54
N PRO A 344 -14.80 8.14 -4.73
CA PRO A 344 -13.60 8.93 -4.96
C PRO A 344 -12.73 8.31 -6.07
N THR A 345 -11.99 9.17 -6.78
CA THR A 345 -10.83 8.72 -7.56
C THR A 345 -9.73 8.34 -6.58
N VAL A 346 -9.09 7.17 -6.75
CA VAL A 346 -8.03 6.71 -5.83
C VAL A 346 -6.85 6.20 -6.63
N TYR A 347 -5.64 6.69 -6.38
CA TYR A 347 -4.42 6.20 -7.03
C TYR A 347 -3.16 6.51 -6.25
N TYR A 348 -2.12 5.76 -6.55
CA TYR A 348 -0.78 6.01 -6.04
C TYR A 348 -0.07 7.08 -6.89
N ALA A 349 0.56 8.05 -6.23
CA ALA A 349 1.39 9.07 -6.82
C ALA A 349 2.79 8.96 -6.21
N TYR A 350 3.59 8.06 -6.76
CA TYR A 350 4.86 7.64 -6.16
C TYR A 350 6.06 8.38 -6.75
N CYS A 351 6.74 9.18 -5.94
CA CYS A 351 8.05 9.72 -6.30
C CYS A 351 9.12 8.94 -5.51
N PRO A 352 9.77 7.93 -6.13
CA PRO A 352 10.75 7.10 -5.45
C PRO A 352 12.06 7.85 -5.19
N SER A 353 12.98 7.22 -4.46
CA SER A 353 14.32 7.78 -4.22
C SER A 353 15.04 8.14 -5.53
N ASP A 354 15.99 9.09 -5.45
CA ASP A 354 16.74 9.56 -6.63
C ASP A 354 17.44 8.42 -7.38
N SER A 355 17.92 7.40 -6.65
CA SER A 355 18.55 6.21 -7.23
C SER A 355 17.55 5.34 -8.01
N ALA A 356 16.33 5.19 -7.48
CA ALA A 356 15.26 4.48 -8.16
C ALA A 356 14.74 5.24 -9.39
N ILE A 357 14.67 6.58 -9.34
CA ILE A 357 14.39 7.42 -10.52
C ILE A 357 15.44 7.17 -11.60
N ALA A 358 16.72 7.14 -11.24
CA ALA A 358 17.80 6.84 -12.19
C ALA A 358 17.70 5.40 -12.75
N SER A 359 17.27 4.43 -11.95
CA SER A 359 17.01 3.06 -12.38
C SER A 359 15.85 2.95 -13.37
N VAL A 360 14.72 3.64 -13.11
CA VAL A 360 13.59 3.68 -14.05
C VAL A 360 14.00 4.36 -15.36
N HIS A 361 14.84 5.40 -15.30
CA HIS A 361 15.36 6.06 -16.50
C HIS A 361 16.23 5.12 -17.36
N GLU A 362 17.13 4.36 -16.75
CA GLU A 362 17.91 3.36 -17.46
C GLU A 362 17.02 2.25 -18.03
N LEU A 363 16.06 1.76 -17.25
CA LEU A 363 15.13 0.73 -17.66
C LEU A 363 14.33 1.12 -18.92
N ARG A 364 13.87 2.38 -18.97
CA ARG A 364 13.24 2.97 -20.15
C ARG A 364 14.17 2.94 -21.36
N GLY A 365 15.43 3.34 -21.18
CA GLY A 365 16.45 3.33 -22.24
C GLY A 365 16.76 1.92 -22.77
N ARG A 366 16.57 0.89 -21.94
CA ARG A 366 16.72 -0.53 -22.30
C ARG A 366 15.43 -1.19 -22.79
N ASN A 367 14.41 -0.39 -23.11
CA ASN A 367 13.13 -0.89 -23.63
C ASN A 367 12.46 -1.91 -22.69
N TRP A 368 12.47 -1.63 -21.38
CA TRP A 368 11.80 -2.43 -20.35
C TRP A 368 12.36 -3.84 -20.14
N GLU A 369 13.55 -4.13 -20.68
CA GLU A 369 14.27 -5.37 -20.40
C GLU A 369 14.47 -5.54 -18.89
N HIS A 370 14.10 -6.70 -18.36
CA HIS A 370 14.20 -7.00 -16.93
C HIS A 370 15.65 -6.81 -16.46
N PRO A 371 15.90 -6.04 -15.38
CA PRO A 371 17.25 -5.89 -14.84
C PRO A 371 17.86 -7.22 -14.39
N GLU A 372 19.17 -7.41 -14.58
CA GLU A 372 19.86 -8.63 -14.11
C GLU A 372 20.31 -8.52 -12.65
N ARG A 373 20.42 -7.28 -12.13
CA ARG A 373 20.93 -6.98 -10.79
C ARG A 373 20.02 -5.99 -10.10
N PHE A 374 19.64 -6.32 -8.87
CA PHE A 374 18.92 -5.43 -7.97
C PHE A 374 19.75 -5.15 -6.72
N ARG A 375 19.77 -3.90 -6.30
CA ARG A 375 20.45 -3.45 -5.09
C ARG A 375 19.46 -2.73 -4.18
N LEU A 376 19.31 -3.28 -2.98
CA LEU A 376 18.47 -2.73 -1.94
C LEU A 376 19.24 -1.73 -1.09
N LEU A 377 18.76 -0.50 -1.02
CA LEU A 377 19.28 0.55 -0.15
C LEU A 377 18.76 0.34 1.28
N ASN A 378 19.67 -0.02 2.21
CA ASN A 378 19.41 -0.11 3.64
C ASN A 378 20.51 0.62 4.43
N ASN A 379 21.58 -0.10 4.79
CA ASN A 379 22.69 0.44 5.60
C ASN A 379 23.44 1.59 4.92
N GLU A 380 23.45 1.61 3.59
CA GLU A 380 24.14 2.64 2.81
C GLU A 380 23.37 3.97 2.70
N ILE A 381 22.12 4.02 3.17
CA ILE A 381 21.38 5.29 3.24
C ILE A 381 22.06 6.20 4.25
N THR A 382 22.36 7.43 3.84
CA THR A 382 23.09 8.42 4.62
C THR A 382 22.18 9.47 5.25
N THR A 383 21.09 9.84 4.57
CA THR A 383 20.10 10.82 5.02
C THR A 383 18.79 10.64 4.26
N GLY A 384 17.76 11.40 4.63
CA GLY A 384 16.47 11.47 3.97
C GLY A 384 15.35 10.79 4.73
N GLU A 385 14.15 10.90 4.17
CA GLU A 385 12.92 10.41 4.75
C GLU A 385 12.09 9.64 3.71
N ASP A 386 11.22 8.77 4.21
CA ASP A 386 10.09 8.24 3.43
C ASP A 386 8.80 8.91 3.89
N ARG A 387 8.32 9.86 3.09
CA ARG A 387 7.11 10.64 3.36
C ARG A 387 5.94 10.01 2.65
N LEU A 388 5.32 9.04 3.30
CA LEU A 388 4.16 8.30 2.82
C LEU A 388 2.90 8.72 3.58
N GLY A 389 1.83 9.02 2.84
CA GLY A 389 0.52 9.30 3.41
C GLY A 389 -0.60 9.32 2.39
N VAL A 390 -1.76 9.76 2.84
CA VAL A 390 -2.96 9.99 2.01
C VAL A 390 -3.18 11.48 1.83
N LEU A 391 -3.48 11.89 0.60
CA LEU A 391 -3.85 13.26 0.24
C LEU A 391 -5.31 13.27 -0.22
N LEU A 392 -6.20 13.73 0.65
CA LEU A 392 -7.62 13.93 0.35
C LEU A 392 -7.78 15.26 -0.38
N LEU A 393 -8.55 15.29 -1.46
CA LEU A 393 -8.64 16.44 -2.37
C LEU A 393 -10.09 16.72 -2.78
N GLY A 394 -10.39 17.97 -3.14
CA GLY A 394 -11.67 18.38 -3.70
C GLY A 394 -12.72 18.86 -2.70
N HIS A 395 -12.46 18.68 -1.40
CA HIS A 395 -13.28 19.18 -0.30
C HIS A 395 -13.10 20.71 -0.09
N PRO A 396 -13.90 21.37 0.77
CA PRO A 396 -13.84 22.84 0.97
C PRO A 396 -12.50 23.41 1.44
N LEU A 397 -11.67 22.59 2.09
CA LEU A 397 -10.29 22.94 2.49
C LEU A 397 -9.25 22.70 1.37
N ARG A 398 -9.70 22.37 0.15
CA ARG A 398 -8.93 22.03 -1.05
C ARG A 398 -8.19 20.70 -0.94
N ALA A 399 -7.26 20.60 0.00
CA ALA A 399 -6.42 19.44 0.20
C ALA A 399 -6.14 19.18 1.69
N TRP A 400 -6.05 17.91 2.07
CA TRP A 400 -5.70 17.45 3.41
C TRP A 400 -4.74 16.27 3.30
N TRP A 401 -3.52 16.42 3.82
CA TRP A 401 -2.56 15.32 3.85
C TRP A 401 -2.51 14.70 5.25
N SER A 402 -2.36 13.39 5.35
CA SER A 402 -2.16 12.66 6.61
C SER A 402 -1.23 11.49 6.42
N GLY A 403 -0.21 11.34 7.28
CA GLY A 403 0.76 10.27 7.13
C GLY A 403 2.02 10.42 7.98
N SER A 404 3.06 9.71 7.55
CA SER A 404 4.37 9.58 8.17
C SER A 404 5.39 10.47 7.48
N LEU A 405 6.27 11.08 8.28
CA LEU A 405 7.45 11.84 7.86
C LEU A 405 8.75 11.12 8.27
N LEU A 406 8.68 9.80 8.45
CA LEU A 406 9.73 8.96 9.01
C LEU A 406 11.09 9.19 8.34
N SER A 407 12.02 9.73 9.12
CA SER A 407 13.42 9.87 8.73
C SER A 407 14.20 8.56 8.85
N ILE A 408 15.31 8.44 8.13
CA ILE A 408 16.22 7.30 8.27
C ILE A 408 16.77 7.18 9.70
N ASP A 409 16.96 8.30 10.40
CA ASP A 409 17.48 8.32 11.77
C ASP A 409 16.46 7.76 12.77
N GLU A 410 15.20 8.18 12.68
CA GLU A 410 14.10 7.60 13.47
C GLU A 410 13.92 6.12 13.16
N ALA A 411 13.98 5.76 11.87
CA ALA A 411 13.82 4.37 11.45
C ALA A 411 14.88 3.47 12.09
N ARG A 412 16.15 3.91 12.08
CA ARG A 412 17.28 3.17 12.68
C ARG A 412 17.28 3.19 14.20
N ALA A 413 16.69 4.22 14.83
CA ALA A 413 16.45 4.23 16.26
C ALA A 413 15.43 3.16 16.67
N ILE A 414 14.42 2.92 15.84
CA ILE A 414 13.40 1.88 16.08
C ILE A 414 13.93 0.49 15.69
N LEU A 415 14.52 0.34 14.51
CA LEU A 415 15.04 -0.93 14.01
C LEU A 415 16.38 -0.71 13.28
N PRO A 416 17.52 -0.97 13.96
CA PRO A 416 18.83 -0.73 13.39
C PRO A 416 19.05 -1.47 12.06
N GLY A 417 19.65 -0.77 11.10
CA GLY A 417 20.04 -1.32 9.80
C GLY A 417 18.94 -1.38 8.74
N HIS A 418 17.76 -0.84 9.03
CA HIS A 418 16.63 -0.77 8.12
C HIS A 418 16.36 0.66 7.62
N SER A 419 15.84 0.75 6.39
CA SER A 419 15.39 2.00 5.78
C SER A 419 14.06 2.48 6.39
N ALA A 420 13.70 3.74 6.15
CA ALA A 420 12.38 4.27 6.53
C ALA A 420 11.25 3.50 5.83
N THR A 421 11.41 3.23 4.53
CA THR A 421 10.47 2.44 3.71
C THR A 421 10.22 1.05 4.31
N THR A 422 11.30 0.30 4.60
CA THR A 422 11.16 -1.06 5.12
C THR A 422 10.55 -1.09 6.51
N LEU A 423 10.82 -0.08 7.36
CA LEU A 423 10.21 0.02 8.67
C LEU A 423 8.70 0.31 8.60
N GLN A 424 8.25 1.19 7.71
CA GLN A 424 6.82 1.47 7.53
C GLN A 424 6.05 0.20 7.14
N VAL A 425 6.57 -0.56 6.16
CA VAL A 425 5.95 -1.81 5.74
C VAL A 425 5.99 -2.85 6.86
N ALA A 426 7.14 -3.02 7.53
CA ALA A 426 7.28 -3.98 8.62
C ALA A 426 6.36 -3.64 9.80
N GLY A 427 6.25 -2.37 10.17
CA GLY A 427 5.33 -1.90 11.22
C GLY A 427 3.87 -2.16 10.88
N ALA A 428 3.48 -1.97 9.62
CA ALA A 428 2.15 -2.31 9.15
C ALA A 428 1.85 -3.81 9.23
N VAL A 429 2.79 -4.64 8.79
CA VAL A 429 2.74 -6.11 8.92
C VAL A 429 2.61 -6.52 10.39
N ILE A 430 3.35 -5.90 11.31
CA ILE A 430 3.25 -6.20 12.75
C ILE A 430 1.88 -5.81 13.31
N GLY A 431 1.30 -4.68 12.90
CA GLY A 431 -0.08 -4.31 13.26
C GLY A 431 -1.11 -5.33 12.77
N ALA A 432 -0.96 -5.81 11.53
CA ALA A 432 -1.80 -6.86 10.96
C ALA A 432 -1.65 -8.21 11.69
N VAL A 433 -0.42 -8.60 12.05
CA VAL A 433 -0.17 -9.79 12.87
C VAL A 433 -0.82 -9.65 14.25
N GLY A 434 -0.79 -8.44 14.84
CA GLY A 434 -1.49 -8.16 16.09
C GLY A 434 -2.98 -8.44 15.98
N TRP A 435 -3.62 -8.00 14.88
CA TRP A 435 -5.01 -8.29 14.59
C TRP A 435 -5.26 -9.79 14.38
N LEU A 436 -4.43 -10.50 13.60
CA LEU A 436 -4.55 -11.96 13.40
C LEU A 436 -4.48 -12.79 14.69
N LEU A 437 -3.77 -12.28 15.70
CA LEU A 437 -3.67 -12.91 17.01
C LEU A 437 -4.91 -12.66 17.87
N ARG A 438 -5.50 -11.46 17.77
CA ARG A 438 -6.71 -11.09 18.53
C ARG A 438 -7.98 -11.67 17.90
N HIS A 439 -8.00 -11.78 16.58
CA HIS A 439 -9.15 -12.21 15.77
C HIS A 439 -8.73 -13.38 14.87
N PRO A 440 -8.65 -14.62 15.38
CA PRO A 440 -8.06 -15.74 14.64
C PRO A 440 -8.99 -16.43 13.63
N SER A 441 -10.29 -16.09 13.59
CA SER A 441 -11.29 -16.85 12.82
C SER A 441 -12.34 -15.97 12.09
N GLU A 442 -11.92 -14.84 11.55
CA GLU A 442 -12.79 -13.85 10.86
C GLU A 442 -12.86 -14.07 9.34
N GLY A 443 -12.09 -15.00 8.78
CA GLY A 443 -12.02 -15.22 7.33
C GLY A 443 -11.07 -14.27 6.62
N VAL A 444 -11.27 -14.10 5.31
CA VAL A 444 -10.38 -13.29 4.47
C VAL A 444 -10.82 -11.84 4.48
N HIS A 445 -9.87 -10.94 4.73
CA HIS A 445 -10.08 -9.50 4.77
C HIS A 445 -9.03 -8.72 3.97
N VAL A 446 -9.44 -7.57 3.46
CA VAL A 446 -8.54 -6.51 2.98
C VAL A 446 -8.41 -5.41 4.05
N PRO A 447 -7.40 -4.51 3.99
CA PRO A 447 -7.18 -3.50 5.04
C PRO A 447 -8.38 -2.56 5.25
N ASP A 448 -9.12 -2.26 4.17
CA ASP A 448 -10.33 -1.42 4.20
C ASP A 448 -11.49 -2.01 5.01
N GLU A 449 -11.46 -3.29 5.36
CA GLU A 449 -12.50 -3.95 6.18
C GLU A 449 -12.13 -4.00 7.67
N LEU A 450 -10.85 -3.81 8.01
CA LEU A 450 -10.38 -3.93 9.40
C LEU A 450 -10.73 -2.69 10.23
N PRO A 451 -10.85 -2.85 11.57
CA PRO A 451 -11.06 -1.73 12.50
C PRO A 451 -9.81 -0.84 12.57
N HIS A 452 -9.81 0.26 11.81
CA HIS A 452 -8.64 1.12 11.64
C HIS A 452 -8.05 1.66 12.94
N ASN A 453 -8.91 1.99 13.93
CA ASN A 453 -8.46 2.48 15.23
C ASN A 453 -7.66 1.44 16.01
N GLU A 454 -8.05 0.16 15.94
CA GLU A 454 -7.31 -0.92 16.60
C GLU A 454 -5.96 -1.12 15.91
N VAL A 455 -5.97 -1.29 14.59
CA VAL A 455 -4.77 -1.60 13.80
C VAL A 455 -3.78 -0.43 13.81
N LEU A 456 -4.23 0.81 13.61
CA LEU A 456 -3.34 1.99 13.67
C LEU A 456 -2.67 2.17 15.02
N ALA A 457 -3.34 1.76 16.11
CA ALA A 457 -2.77 1.92 17.42
C ALA A 457 -1.50 1.07 17.60
N ASP A 458 -1.43 -0.08 16.94
CA ASP A 458 -0.24 -0.93 16.86
C ASP A 458 0.80 -0.35 15.86
N ILE A 459 0.36 0.03 14.66
CA ILE A 459 1.25 0.50 13.57
C ILE A 459 1.98 1.80 13.96
N ARG A 460 1.34 2.71 14.71
CA ARG A 460 1.88 4.03 15.06
C ARG A 460 3.23 3.99 15.76
N ASN A 461 3.60 2.87 16.39
CA ASN A 461 4.90 2.69 17.04
C ASN A 461 6.08 2.64 16.03
N TYR A 462 5.80 2.47 14.74
CA TYR A 462 6.79 2.26 13.68
C TYR A 462 6.79 3.36 12.61
N LEU A 463 5.89 4.34 12.72
CA LEU A 463 5.71 5.40 11.72
C LEU A 463 6.53 6.66 12.01
N GLY A 464 7.30 6.68 13.11
CA GLY A 464 8.08 7.85 13.53
C GLY A 464 7.22 9.12 13.64
N THR A 465 7.81 10.24 13.24
CA THR A 465 7.13 11.53 13.16
C THR A 465 5.97 11.49 12.16
N ARG A 466 4.80 12.02 12.56
CA ARG A 466 3.58 12.07 11.73
C ARG A 466 3.02 13.48 11.64
N TRP A 467 2.30 13.75 10.56
CA TRP A 467 1.58 15.00 10.37
C TRP A 467 0.22 14.76 9.72
N SER A 468 -0.76 15.60 10.06
CA SER A 468 -2.09 15.59 9.46
C SER A 468 -2.64 17.01 9.43
N GLY A 469 -3.00 17.53 8.26
CA GLY A 469 -3.48 18.90 8.16
C GLY A 469 -3.86 19.36 6.76
N ALA A 470 -4.57 20.49 6.74
CA ALA A 470 -4.99 21.15 5.51
C ALA A 470 -3.82 21.84 4.80
N VAL A 471 -3.80 21.75 3.47
CA VAL A 471 -2.86 22.49 2.62
C VAL A 471 -3.59 23.23 1.51
N ASP A 472 -3.08 24.42 1.20
CA ASP A 472 -3.61 25.22 0.10
C ASP A 472 -2.91 24.86 -1.22
N TRP A 473 -3.24 23.69 -1.78
CA TRP A 473 -2.72 23.21 -3.04
C TRP A 473 -3.84 22.72 -3.97
N THR A 474 -3.64 22.93 -5.27
CA THR A 474 -4.37 22.27 -6.37
C THR A 474 -3.36 22.01 -7.49
N PRO A 475 -3.59 21.04 -8.39
CA PRO A 475 -2.63 20.74 -9.48
C PRO A 475 -2.49 21.87 -10.52
N LEU A 476 -3.31 22.93 -10.43
CA LEU A 476 -3.26 24.11 -11.30
C LEU A 476 -2.71 25.36 -10.59
N LYS A 477 -2.54 25.32 -9.26
CA LYS A 477 -2.07 26.46 -8.48
C LYS A 477 -0.59 26.69 -8.76
N ASP A 478 -0.22 27.96 -8.98
CA ASP A 478 1.16 28.41 -9.19
C ASP A 478 1.93 27.66 -10.32
N ARG A 479 1.19 27.06 -11.26
CA ARG A 479 1.75 26.34 -12.41
C ARG A 479 2.44 27.32 -13.36
N LEU A 480 3.76 27.21 -13.46
CA LEU A 480 4.53 27.89 -14.49
C LEU A 480 4.39 27.13 -15.82
N GLU A 481 3.63 27.69 -16.75
CA GLU A 481 3.56 27.18 -18.13
C GLU A 481 4.68 27.77 -18.97
N LEU A 482 5.78 27.01 -19.12
CA LEU A 482 6.87 27.38 -20.04
C LEU A 482 6.42 27.43 -21.50
N PHE A 483 5.42 26.60 -21.84
CA PHE A 483 4.75 26.56 -23.13
C PHE A 483 3.24 26.61 -22.88
N PRO A 484 2.59 27.77 -23.04
CA PRO A 484 1.17 27.91 -22.78
C PRO A 484 0.36 26.94 -23.65
N GLU A 485 -0.55 26.20 -23.04
CA GLU A 485 -1.45 25.32 -23.79
C GLU A 485 -2.44 26.15 -24.62
N VAL A 486 -3.04 25.54 -25.65
CA VAL A 486 -4.13 26.19 -26.40
C VAL A 486 -5.24 26.58 -25.42
N ALA A 487 -5.81 27.78 -25.59
CA ALA A 487 -6.84 28.29 -24.70
C ALA A 487 -7.97 27.25 -24.51
N GLY A 488 -8.17 26.80 -23.27
CA GLY A 488 -9.19 25.81 -22.91
C GLY A 488 -8.72 24.35 -22.89
N ALA A 489 -7.42 24.08 -23.06
CA ALA A 489 -6.86 22.73 -22.93
C ALA A 489 -6.89 22.21 -21.48
N LEU A 490 -6.68 23.09 -20.49
CA LEU A 490 -6.78 22.72 -19.07
C LEU A 490 -8.23 22.73 -18.57
N PRO A 491 -8.60 21.76 -17.72
CA PRO A 491 -9.92 21.71 -17.13
C PRO A 491 -10.14 22.91 -16.19
N LYS A 492 -11.36 23.48 -16.22
CA LYS A 492 -11.76 24.54 -15.28
C LYS A 492 -11.91 24.04 -13.85
N ASP A 493 -12.34 22.79 -13.68
CA ASP A 493 -12.38 22.13 -12.37
C ASP A 493 -10.98 21.53 -12.14
N PRO A 494 -10.18 22.04 -11.18
CA PRO A 494 -8.83 21.54 -10.92
C PRO A 494 -8.84 20.10 -10.37
N TRP A 495 -10.02 19.56 -10.06
CA TRP A 495 -10.22 18.22 -9.53
C TRP A 495 -10.65 17.22 -10.61
N GLN A 496 -10.35 17.45 -11.88
CA GLN A 496 -10.46 16.42 -12.91
C GLN A 496 -9.10 15.74 -13.06
N PHE A 497 -9.06 14.43 -13.28
CA PHE A 497 -7.81 13.67 -13.43
C PHE A 497 -6.85 14.29 -14.45
N ASP A 498 -7.37 14.86 -15.54
CA ASP A 498 -6.55 15.50 -16.58
C ASP A 498 -5.73 16.70 -16.06
N ALA A 499 -6.20 17.40 -15.01
CA ALA A 499 -5.44 18.46 -14.34
C ALA A 499 -4.16 17.94 -13.67
N PHE A 500 -4.21 16.69 -13.18
CA PHE A 500 -3.10 16.06 -12.47
C PHE A 500 -2.04 15.50 -13.42
N ARG A 501 -2.37 15.21 -14.68
CA ARG A 501 -1.43 14.57 -15.61
C ARG A 501 -0.19 15.43 -15.85
N ALA A 502 0.98 14.89 -15.51
CA ALA A 502 2.26 15.51 -15.79
C ALA A 502 2.81 15.00 -17.13
N ASN A 503 2.96 15.89 -18.10
CA ASN A 503 3.64 15.59 -19.36
C ASN A 503 5.15 15.79 -19.11
N VAL A 504 5.84 14.72 -18.71
CA VAL A 504 7.29 14.67 -18.44
C VAL A 504 8.03 14.02 -19.60
#